data_AF-A0A150H2N5-F1
#
_entry.id   AF-A0A150H2N5-F1
#
_cell.length_a   1.000
_cell.length_b   1.000
_cell.length_c   1.000
_cell.angle_alpha   90.00
_cell.angle_beta   90.00
_cell.angle_gamma   90.00
#
_symmetry.space_group_name_H-M   'P 1'
#
loop_
_entity.id
_entity.type
_entity.pdbx_description
1 polymer ?
#
loop_
_entity_poly.entity_id
_entity_poly.type
_entity_poly.pdbx_seq_one_letter_code
_entity_poly.pdbx_strand_id
1 'polypeptide(L)'
;MLLRGVCTMRPQEIDWMYGGGAGALKPLAWYRFLEHLHANERSQPVLGYYRRLLSEDPAVRDAAARSWMDWGMSVGFGSRTHSLDWDGSQWSYRDFPAPPGARGPPQPAPAPAARPPAPPPQPWAPNADADAGHQGRDRSTLAEPGDRGQEDPAAASAAILRRGLAYRGDPSLSASTAQALLECHYCVHGAFLRGRDAAAQLYDELYGDIGSPGSAASGDAALRDGAVWPAHDASSLIGRAGELRHIPAIAVHGQMDLVCPPVTAYDLHRAWPELQLRLVPNAGHSMYDPAITHELVEATGALHALC
;
A
#
# COMPACT_ATOMS: atom_id res chain seq x y z
N MET A 1 -2.97 -26.50 0.84
CA MET A 1 -2.48 -25.19 0.33
C MET A 1 -1.95 -24.37 1.49
N LEU A 2 -0.80 -23.71 1.32
CA LEU A 2 -0.22 -22.81 2.33
C LEU A 2 -0.23 -21.39 1.79
N LEU A 3 -0.82 -20.45 2.53
CA LEU A 3 -0.86 -19.03 2.21
C LEU A 3 0.02 -18.24 3.20
N ARG A 4 0.68 -17.19 2.70
CA ARG A 4 1.52 -16.28 3.52
C ARG A 4 1.40 -14.86 3.00
N GLY A 5 1.24 -13.88 3.90
CA GLY A 5 1.17 -12.47 3.52
C GLY A 5 0.00 -12.19 2.58
N VAL A 6 -1.21 -12.59 2.99
CA VAL A 6 -2.44 -12.48 2.19
C VAL A 6 -2.73 -11.01 1.86
N CYS A 7 -2.67 -10.66 0.58
CA CYS A 7 -3.09 -9.38 0.03
C CYS A 7 -3.96 -9.61 -1.22
N THR A 8 -5.04 -8.86 -1.33
CA THR A 8 -6.03 -8.99 -2.42
C THR A 8 -6.04 -7.79 -3.35
N MET A 9 -5.07 -6.88 -3.19
CA MET A 9 -4.92 -5.64 -3.96
C MET A 9 -6.16 -4.74 -3.91
N ARG A 10 -6.96 -4.80 -2.83
CA ARG A 10 -8.14 -3.93 -2.64
C ARG A 10 -7.73 -2.46 -2.59
N PRO A 11 -8.62 -1.52 -2.95
CA PRO A 11 -8.31 -0.10 -2.87
C PRO A 11 -7.82 0.33 -1.49
N GLN A 12 -8.39 -0.24 -0.42
CA GLN A 12 -7.99 0.04 0.96
C GLN A 12 -6.59 -0.50 1.29
N GLU A 13 -6.15 -1.61 0.68
CA GLU A 13 -4.78 -2.14 0.84
C GLU A 13 -3.77 -1.24 0.12
N ILE A 14 -4.12 -0.79 -1.08
CA ILE A 14 -3.29 0.14 -1.87
C ILE A 14 -3.23 1.52 -1.19
N ASP A 15 -4.36 2.04 -0.70
CA ASP A 15 -4.42 3.30 0.04
C ASP A 15 -3.70 3.21 1.39
N TRP A 16 -3.80 2.08 2.08
CA TRP A 16 -3.01 1.84 3.29
C TRP A 16 -1.50 1.98 3.01
N MET A 17 -1.01 1.33 1.95
CA MET A 17 0.43 1.31 1.65
C MET A 17 0.92 2.57 0.93
N TYR A 18 0.10 3.22 0.11
CA TYR A 18 0.50 4.30 -0.80
C TYR A 18 -0.35 5.57 -0.69
N GLY A 19 -1.33 5.61 0.22
CA GLY A 19 -2.07 6.81 0.63
C GLY A 19 -1.58 7.40 1.97
N GLY A 20 -0.64 6.72 2.63
CA GLY A 20 0.06 7.23 3.82
C GLY A 20 -0.28 6.52 5.14
N GLY A 21 -1.16 5.52 5.14
CA GLY A 21 -1.50 4.72 6.33
C GLY A 21 -0.27 4.04 6.97
N ALA A 22 0.44 3.21 6.20
CA ALA A 22 1.72 2.64 6.60
C ALA A 22 2.80 3.72 6.80
N GLY A 23 2.71 4.84 6.07
CA GLY A 23 3.60 5.99 6.18
C GLY A 23 3.58 6.64 7.57
N ALA A 24 2.44 6.63 8.25
CA ALA A 24 2.32 7.10 9.63
C ALA A 24 3.21 6.30 10.62
N LEU A 25 3.48 5.02 10.30
CA LEU A 25 4.34 4.15 11.09
C LEU A 25 5.81 4.22 10.65
N LYS A 26 6.10 4.73 9.44
CA LYS A 26 7.44 4.81 8.84
C LYS A 26 7.68 6.20 8.20
N PRO A 27 7.63 7.30 8.97
CA PRO A 27 7.53 8.66 8.42
C PRO A 27 8.74 9.08 7.57
N LEU A 28 9.97 8.68 7.94
CA LEU A 28 11.15 9.02 7.15
C LEU A 28 11.19 8.29 5.81
N ALA A 29 10.87 6.99 5.81
CA ALA A 29 10.82 6.21 4.58
C ALA A 29 9.71 6.72 3.65
N TRP A 30 8.56 7.09 4.23
CA TRP A 30 7.45 7.71 3.51
C TRP A 30 7.85 9.04 2.86
N TYR A 31 8.55 9.89 3.62
CA TYR A 31 9.06 11.16 3.09
C TYR A 31 10.01 10.95 1.91
N ARG A 32 10.99 10.05 2.04
CA ARG A 32 11.94 9.70 0.97
C ARG A 32 11.24 9.13 -0.28
N PHE A 33 10.22 8.31 -0.08
CA PHE A 33 9.39 7.77 -1.16
C PHE A 33 8.68 8.91 -1.93
N LEU A 34 8.02 9.84 -1.23
CA LEU A 34 7.34 10.95 -1.90
C LEU A 34 8.30 11.98 -2.51
N GLU A 35 9.50 12.17 -1.95
CA GLU A 35 10.51 13.09 -2.50
C GLU A 35 11.02 12.68 -3.88
N HIS A 36 11.00 11.37 -4.20
CA HIS A 36 11.38 10.86 -5.51
C HIS A 36 10.41 11.33 -6.63
N LEU A 37 9.22 11.78 -6.26
CA LEU A 37 8.16 12.22 -7.18
C LEU A 37 8.07 13.75 -7.26
N HIS A 38 7.59 14.25 -8.40
CA HIS A 38 7.23 15.66 -8.52
C HIS A 38 6.05 15.99 -7.60
N ALA A 39 5.98 17.23 -7.12
CA ALA A 39 4.99 17.65 -6.13
C ALA A 39 3.54 17.36 -6.56
N ASN A 40 3.23 17.46 -7.85
CA ASN A 40 1.91 17.18 -8.42
C ASN A 40 1.59 15.68 -8.56
N GLU A 41 2.56 14.79 -8.36
CA GLU A 41 2.37 13.34 -8.42
C GLU A 41 2.25 12.70 -7.03
N ARG A 42 2.58 13.43 -5.96
CA ARG A 42 2.60 12.92 -4.59
C ARG A 42 1.23 12.52 -4.04
N SER A 43 0.15 13.03 -4.63
CA SER A 43 -1.22 12.63 -4.30
C SER A 43 -1.63 11.29 -4.94
N GLN A 44 -0.85 10.80 -5.91
CA GLN A 44 -1.09 9.52 -6.61
C GLN A 44 0.25 8.80 -6.87
N PRO A 45 0.98 8.44 -5.80
CA PRO A 45 2.37 8.03 -5.93
C PRO A 45 2.54 6.76 -6.77
N VAL A 46 1.60 5.80 -6.69
CA VAL A 46 1.63 4.57 -7.50
C VAL A 46 1.73 4.88 -9.00
N LEU A 47 0.93 5.82 -9.51
CA LEU A 47 0.98 6.21 -10.93
C LEU A 47 2.26 6.97 -11.28
N GLY A 48 2.72 7.86 -10.39
CA GLY A 48 3.99 8.56 -10.57
C GLY A 48 5.18 7.61 -10.68
N TYR A 49 5.22 6.57 -9.85
CA TYR A 49 6.24 5.51 -9.93
C TYR A 49 6.06 4.65 -11.17
N TYR A 50 4.83 4.24 -11.51
CA TYR A 50 4.60 3.38 -12.66
C TYR A 50 5.07 4.01 -13.98
N ARG A 51 4.84 5.32 -14.16
CA ARG A 51 5.36 6.08 -15.32
C ARG A 51 6.89 6.02 -15.40
N ARG A 52 7.60 6.18 -14.29
CA ARG A 52 9.08 6.14 -14.25
C ARG A 52 9.60 4.73 -14.45
N LEU A 53 8.94 3.72 -13.88
CA LEU A 53 9.30 2.32 -14.04
C LEU A 53 9.14 1.84 -15.50
N LEU A 54 8.21 2.43 -16.26
CA LEU A 54 8.03 2.18 -17.69
C LEU A 54 8.92 3.06 -18.59
N SER A 55 9.74 3.95 -18.03
CA SER A 55 10.63 4.81 -18.80
C SER A 55 11.58 3.98 -19.66
N GLU A 56 11.83 4.43 -20.90
CA GLU A 56 12.85 3.83 -21.77
C GLU A 56 14.26 4.08 -21.21
N ASP A 57 14.48 5.23 -20.56
CA ASP A 57 15.74 5.56 -19.88
C ASP A 57 15.97 4.63 -18.66
N PRO A 58 17.01 3.76 -18.71
CA PRO A 58 17.34 2.86 -17.61
C PRO A 58 17.69 3.58 -16.31
N ALA A 59 18.28 4.77 -16.37
CA ALA A 59 18.68 5.51 -15.18
C ALA A 59 17.45 5.98 -14.38
N VAL A 60 16.44 6.51 -15.08
CA VAL A 60 15.14 6.89 -14.48
C VAL A 60 14.44 5.67 -13.89
N ARG A 61 14.36 4.60 -14.69
CA ARG A 61 13.68 3.36 -14.31
C ARG A 61 14.31 2.72 -13.07
N ASP A 62 15.63 2.59 -13.04
CA ASP A 62 16.33 1.96 -11.93
C ASP A 62 16.33 2.84 -10.67
N ALA A 63 16.32 4.17 -10.81
CA ALA A 63 16.18 5.07 -9.67
C ALA A 63 14.80 4.96 -9.02
N ALA A 64 13.75 4.88 -9.83
CA ALA A 64 12.39 4.63 -9.35
C ALA A 64 12.26 3.25 -8.71
N ALA A 65 12.85 2.21 -9.31
CA ALA A 65 12.85 0.87 -8.76
C ALA A 65 13.52 0.81 -7.39
N ARG A 66 14.70 1.41 -7.22
CA ARG A 66 15.38 1.48 -5.92
C ARG A 66 14.50 2.15 -4.86
N SER A 67 13.95 3.32 -5.18
CA SER A 67 13.11 4.06 -4.23
C SER A 67 11.81 3.31 -3.88
N TRP A 68 11.19 2.62 -4.85
CA TRP A 68 10.04 1.74 -4.62
C TRP A 68 10.39 0.56 -3.70
N MET A 69 11.50 -0.13 -3.97
CA MET A 69 11.96 -1.26 -3.16
C MET A 69 12.35 -0.81 -1.75
N ASP A 70 13.02 0.34 -1.60
CA ASP A 70 13.38 0.90 -0.29
C ASP A 70 12.14 1.16 0.58
N TRP A 71 11.06 1.67 -0.02
CA TRP A 71 9.78 1.82 0.65
C TRP A 71 9.23 0.46 1.10
N GLY A 72 9.11 -0.50 0.18
CA GLY A 72 8.61 -1.85 0.46
C GLY A 72 9.41 -2.58 1.56
N MET A 73 10.74 -2.46 1.53
CA MET A 73 11.62 -3.02 2.55
C MET A 73 11.43 -2.33 3.91
N SER A 74 11.25 -1.00 3.93
CA SER A 74 11.05 -0.24 5.16
C SER A 74 9.76 -0.60 5.89
N VAL A 75 8.69 -0.93 5.15
CA VAL A 75 7.41 -1.38 5.73
C VAL A 75 7.37 -2.89 5.99
N GLY A 76 8.05 -3.71 5.18
CA GLY A 76 8.02 -5.18 5.29
C GLY A 76 8.90 -5.75 6.40
N PHE A 77 9.89 -4.99 6.87
CA PHE A 77 10.79 -5.40 7.94
C PHE A 77 10.57 -4.59 9.21
N GLY A 78 10.67 -5.27 10.36
CA GLY A 78 10.58 -4.65 11.67
C GLY A 78 11.59 -3.51 11.79
N SER A 79 11.11 -2.34 12.22
CA SER A 79 11.99 -1.21 12.54
C SER A 79 12.85 -1.61 13.74
N ARG A 80 14.08 -2.01 13.47
CA ARG A 80 15.16 -1.68 14.38
C ARG A 80 15.19 -0.15 14.44
N THR A 81 15.55 0.44 15.57
CA THR A 81 15.57 1.91 15.84
C THR A 81 16.51 2.72 14.94
N HIS A 82 16.87 2.18 13.78
CA HIS A 82 17.84 2.69 12.83
C HIS A 82 17.21 2.62 11.43
N SER A 83 17.34 3.69 10.65
CA SER A 83 17.04 3.70 9.22
C SER A 83 18.00 2.75 8.51
N LEU A 84 17.46 1.89 7.65
CA LEU A 84 18.27 1.13 6.71
C LEU A 84 18.73 2.10 5.61
N ASP A 85 20.04 2.19 5.35
CA ASP A 85 20.65 3.13 4.42
C ASP A 85 21.64 2.37 3.52
N TRP A 86 21.56 2.59 2.21
CA TRP A 86 22.46 2.02 1.22
C TRP A 86 23.48 3.07 0.78
N ASP A 87 24.77 2.79 0.97
CA ASP A 87 25.85 3.73 0.65
C ASP A 87 26.40 3.60 -0.79
N GLY A 88 25.82 2.72 -1.60
CA GLY A 88 26.34 2.36 -2.93
C GLY A 88 27.08 1.04 -2.96
N SER A 89 27.43 0.45 -1.82
CA SER A 89 28.20 -0.80 -1.73
C SER A 89 27.68 -1.79 -0.69
N GLN A 90 27.13 -1.31 0.43
CA GLN A 90 26.59 -2.15 1.49
C GLN A 90 25.40 -1.50 2.20
N TRP A 91 24.56 -2.35 2.78
CA TRP A 91 23.46 -1.94 3.63
C TRP A 91 23.98 -1.66 5.04
N SER A 92 23.69 -0.48 5.58
CA SER A 92 24.06 -0.11 6.95
C SER A 92 22.85 0.45 7.71
N TYR A 93 22.83 0.24 9.01
CA TYR A 93 21.83 0.81 9.91
C TYR A 93 22.35 2.16 10.43
N ARG A 94 21.58 3.25 10.29
CA ARG A 94 21.91 4.58 10.82
C ARG A 94 20.81 5.08 11.75
N ASP A 95 21.16 5.86 12.77
CA ASP A 95 20.16 6.58 13.57
C ASP A 95 19.26 7.43 12.67
N PHE A 96 17.98 7.56 13.06
CA PHE A 96 17.04 8.37 12.28
C PHE A 96 17.57 9.81 12.14
N PRO A 97 17.87 10.28 10.92
CA PRO A 97 18.28 11.66 10.73
C PRO A 97 17.15 12.59 11.17
N ALA A 98 17.51 13.66 11.88
CA ALA A 98 16.56 14.69 12.24
C ALA A 98 15.95 15.29 10.95
N PRO A 99 14.64 15.60 10.93
CA PRO A 99 14.01 16.17 9.75
C PRO A 99 14.71 17.47 9.30
N PRO A 100 14.69 17.81 8.00
CA PRO A 100 15.24 19.07 7.52
C PRO A 100 14.63 20.27 8.27
N GLY A 101 15.47 21.05 8.97
CA GLY A 101 15.03 22.18 9.79
C GLY A 101 14.68 21.84 11.25
N ALA A 102 14.85 20.59 11.69
CA ALA A 102 14.72 20.23 13.09
C ALA A 102 15.74 21.00 13.93
N ARG A 103 15.27 21.77 14.93
CA ARG A 103 16.14 22.25 16.00
C ARG A 103 16.66 21.00 16.72
N GLY A 104 17.98 20.91 16.90
CA GLY A 104 18.58 19.85 17.72
C GLY A 104 17.92 19.78 19.10
N PRO A 105 18.15 18.70 19.87
CA PRO A 105 17.60 18.60 21.22
C PRO A 105 17.88 19.92 21.97
N PRO A 106 16.87 20.52 22.63
CA PRO A 106 17.07 21.78 23.32
C PRO A 106 18.25 21.60 24.28
N GLN A 107 19.20 22.55 24.27
CA GLN A 107 20.22 22.55 25.31
C GLN A 107 19.51 22.50 26.66
N PRO A 108 19.97 21.67 27.62
CA PRO A 108 19.36 21.62 28.94
C PRO A 108 19.26 23.04 29.48
N ALA A 109 18.06 23.44 29.86
CA ALA A 109 17.82 24.78 30.37
C ALA A 109 18.76 25.03 31.56
N PRO A 110 19.43 26.19 31.67
CA PRO A 110 20.11 26.54 32.91
C PRO A 110 19.08 26.48 34.04
N ALA A 111 19.50 25.94 35.20
CA ALA A 111 18.61 25.73 36.33
C ALA A 111 17.84 27.03 36.65
N PRO A 112 16.50 26.96 36.79
CA PRO A 112 15.70 28.17 36.97
C PRO A 112 15.99 28.80 38.33
N ALA A 113 16.19 30.13 38.35
CA ALA A 113 16.04 30.89 39.59
C ALA A 113 14.59 30.76 40.09
N ALA A 114 14.42 30.63 41.41
CA ALA A 114 13.12 30.39 42.05
C ALA A 114 12.06 31.42 41.59
N ARG A 115 10.91 30.92 41.15
CA ARG A 115 9.86 31.72 40.49
C ARG A 115 8.78 32.16 41.50
N PRO A 116 8.34 33.44 41.50
CA PRO A 116 7.21 33.89 42.31
C PRO A 116 5.86 33.37 41.79
N PRO A 117 4.81 33.31 42.63
CA PRO A 117 3.53 32.67 42.29
C PRO A 117 2.74 33.44 41.22
N ALA A 118 1.99 32.68 40.42
CA ALA A 118 1.29 33.18 39.23
C ALA A 118 -0.11 33.78 39.55
N PRO A 119 -0.56 34.79 38.77
CA PRO A 119 -1.91 35.35 38.87
C PRO A 119 -2.98 34.48 38.18
N PRO A 120 -4.27 34.67 38.50
CA PRO A 120 -5.36 33.80 38.02
C PRO A 120 -5.73 34.05 36.54
N PRO A 121 -6.34 33.05 35.87
CA PRO A 121 -6.56 33.06 34.43
C PRO A 121 -7.74 33.95 33.98
N GLN A 122 -7.65 34.47 32.76
CA GLN A 122 -8.66 35.28 32.07
C GLN A 122 -9.48 34.42 31.08
N PRO A 123 -10.74 34.77 30.74
CA PRO A 123 -11.60 33.98 29.85
C PRO A 123 -11.35 34.25 28.36
N TRP A 124 -11.68 33.24 27.54
CA TRP A 124 -11.45 33.14 26.10
C TRP A 124 -12.38 34.02 25.23
N ALA A 125 -11.94 34.38 24.02
CA ALA A 125 -12.72 35.05 22.98
C ALA A 125 -12.68 34.27 21.64
N PRO A 126 -13.74 34.31 20.79
CA PRO A 126 -13.83 33.53 19.57
C PRO A 126 -13.24 34.23 18.33
N ASN A 127 -12.72 33.44 17.39
CA ASN A 127 -12.16 33.92 16.11
C ASN A 127 -13.25 34.12 15.05
N ALA A 128 -13.21 35.28 14.40
CA ALA A 128 -13.84 35.55 13.11
C ALA A 128 -12.76 35.57 12.02
N ASP A 129 -12.93 34.82 10.95
CA ASP A 129 -13.13 35.37 9.60
C ASP A 129 -13.02 34.28 8.53
N ALA A 130 -13.96 34.37 7.59
CA ALA A 130 -14.10 33.54 6.42
C ALA A 130 -13.70 34.32 5.17
N ASP A 131 -13.40 33.54 4.14
CA ASP A 131 -13.72 33.78 2.72
C ASP A 131 -12.64 34.39 1.80
N ALA A 132 -12.31 33.62 0.75
CA ALA A 132 -11.72 34.10 -0.51
C ALA A 132 -11.85 33.06 -1.65
N GLY A 133 -12.95 33.15 -2.41
CA GLY A 133 -13.01 33.18 -3.87
C GLY A 133 -12.45 32.02 -4.72
N HIS A 134 -13.34 31.30 -5.41
CA HIS A 134 -13.03 30.51 -6.62
C HIS A 134 -13.83 31.03 -7.81
N GLN A 135 -13.15 31.50 -8.86
CA GLN A 135 -13.76 31.84 -10.15
C GLN A 135 -13.58 30.69 -11.15
N GLY A 136 -14.69 30.28 -11.76
CA GLY A 136 -14.75 29.20 -12.73
C GLY A 136 -14.18 29.58 -14.10
N ARG A 137 -13.75 28.56 -14.84
CA ARG A 137 -13.52 28.65 -16.29
C ARG A 137 -14.25 27.53 -17.03
N ASP A 138 -14.68 27.94 -18.20
CA ASP A 138 -15.59 27.36 -19.17
C ASP A 138 -15.17 25.97 -19.68
N ARG A 139 -16.16 25.10 -19.87
CA ARG A 139 -16.03 23.72 -20.36
C ARG A 139 -16.84 23.59 -21.64
N SER A 140 -16.19 23.38 -22.77
CA SER A 140 -16.86 22.76 -23.92
C SER A 140 -15.88 22.03 -24.85
N THR A 141 -16.44 20.99 -25.45
CA THR A 141 -15.99 20.19 -26.61
C THR A 141 -14.88 19.16 -26.38
N LEU A 142 -15.24 17.96 -25.93
CA LEU A 142 -14.63 16.71 -26.40
C LEU A 142 -15.71 15.64 -26.61
N ALA A 143 -15.59 14.90 -27.71
CA ALA A 143 -16.61 14.04 -28.30
C ALA A 143 -16.81 12.71 -27.55
N GLU A 144 -18.03 12.18 -27.66
CA GLU A 144 -18.48 10.90 -27.09
C GLU A 144 -17.58 9.71 -27.52
N PRO A 145 -17.17 8.82 -26.59
CA PRO A 145 -16.42 7.62 -26.96
C PRO A 145 -17.35 6.58 -27.61
N GLY A 146 -17.01 6.21 -28.84
CA GLY A 146 -17.65 5.13 -29.57
C GLY A 146 -17.47 3.75 -28.93
N ASP A 147 -18.46 2.93 -29.20
CA ASP A 147 -18.66 1.52 -28.88
C ASP A 147 -17.37 0.67 -28.95
N ARG A 148 -16.69 0.48 -27.81
CA ARG A 148 -15.59 -0.48 -27.67
C ARG A 148 -16.20 -1.84 -27.36
N GLY A 149 -16.12 -2.74 -28.34
CA GLY A 149 -16.64 -4.10 -28.27
C GLY A 149 -16.27 -4.82 -26.97
N GLN A 150 -17.24 -5.57 -26.45
CA GLN A 150 -17.21 -6.28 -25.17
C GLN A 150 -16.11 -7.37 -25.19
N GLU A 151 -14.88 -7.04 -24.78
CA GLU A 151 -13.82 -8.03 -24.55
C GLU A 151 -14.17 -8.94 -23.36
N ASP A 152 -13.85 -10.23 -23.45
CA ASP A 152 -14.04 -11.19 -22.36
C ASP A 152 -13.22 -10.76 -21.12
N PRO A 153 -13.86 -10.43 -19.97
CA PRO A 153 -13.18 -9.97 -18.78
C PRO A 153 -12.12 -10.94 -18.24
N ALA A 154 -12.30 -12.26 -18.45
CA ALA A 154 -11.34 -13.26 -18.03
C ALA A 154 -10.07 -13.21 -18.89
N ALA A 155 -10.22 -13.03 -20.20
CA ALA A 155 -9.10 -12.88 -21.13
C ALA A 155 -8.30 -11.60 -20.86
N ALA A 156 -8.99 -10.47 -20.60
CA ALA A 156 -8.35 -9.20 -20.24
C ALA A 156 -7.54 -9.32 -18.94
N SER A 157 -8.12 -9.94 -17.91
CA SER A 157 -7.44 -10.19 -16.63
C SER A 157 -6.21 -11.09 -16.80
N ALA A 158 -6.31 -12.14 -17.61
CA ALA A 158 -5.20 -13.03 -17.91
C ALA A 158 -4.06 -12.31 -18.66
N ALA A 159 -4.39 -11.36 -19.55
CA ALA A 159 -3.39 -10.56 -20.25
C ALA A 159 -2.60 -9.65 -19.29
N ILE A 160 -3.30 -9.00 -18.34
CA ILE A 160 -2.67 -8.18 -17.29
C ILE A 160 -1.72 -9.03 -16.43
N LEU A 161 -2.20 -10.19 -15.94
CA LEU A 161 -1.38 -11.12 -15.15
C LEU A 161 -0.12 -11.55 -15.91
N ARG A 162 -0.27 -11.94 -17.18
CA ARG A 162 0.88 -12.35 -18.01
C ARG A 162 1.87 -11.21 -18.19
N ARG A 163 1.40 -9.98 -18.43
CA ARG A 163 2.25 -8.81 -18.59
C ARG A 163 3.06 -8.53 -17.32
N GLY A 164 2.41 -8.54 -16.15
CA GLY A 164 3.10 -8.39 -14.87
C GLY A 164 4.18 -9.45 -14.69
N LEU A 165 3.83 -10.73 -14.86
CA LEU A 165 4.77 -11.85 -14.70
C LEU A 165 5.95 -11.81 -15.69
N ALA A 166 5.74 -11.27 -16.89
CA ALA A 166 6.79 -11.16 -17.90
C ALA A 166 7.98 -10.29 -17.46
N TYR A 167 7.79 -9.31 -16.57
CA TYR A 167 8.89 -8.46 -16.09
C TYR A 167 10.02 -9.25 -15.41
N ARG A 168 9.69 -10.31 -14.65
CA ARG A 168 10.71 -11.17 -14.02
C ARG A 168 11.49 -12.05 -15.00
N GLY A 169 10.95 -12.26 -16.21
CA GLY A 169 11.60 -13.01 -17.27
C GLY A 169 12.42 -12.16 -18.23
N ASP A 170 12.41 -10.83 -18.08
CA ASP A 170 13.11 -9.91 -18.97
C ASP A 170 14.60 -9.80 -18.56
N PRO A 171 15.54 -10.27 -19.42
CA PRO A 171 16.97 -10.24 -19.11
C PRO A 171 17.57 -8.83 -19.14
N SER A 172 16.85 -7.83 -19.65
CA SER A 172 17.30 -6.44 -19.68
C SER A 172 17.06 -5.69 -18.37
N LEU A 173 16.29 -6.29 -17.45
CA LEU A 173 15.94 -5.68 -16.18
C LEU A 173 16.78 -6.25 -15.03
N SER A 174 17.21 -5.38 -14.12
CA SER A 174 17.73 -5.85 -12.84
C SER A 174 16.62 -6.57 -12.05
N ALA A 175 16.99 -7.48 -11.16
CA ALA A 175 16.02 -8.19 -10.32
C ALA A 175 15.14 -7.21 -9.49
N SER A 176 15.72 -6.10 -9.02
CA SER A 176 15.00 -5.07 -8.27
C SER A 176 14.04 -4.30 -9.17
N THR A 177 14.45 -3.98 -10.39
CA THR A 177 13.62 -3.29 -11.39
C THR A 177 12.45 -4.16 -11.84
N ALA A 178 12.72 -5.43 -12.14
CA ALA A 178 11.68 -6.40 -12.49
C ALA A 178 10.67 -6.59 -11.35
N GLN A 179 11.15 -6.64 -10.09
CA GLN A 179 10.27 -6.76 -8.93
C GLN A 179 9.42 -5.51 -8.69
N ALA A 180 10.02 -4.32 -8.75
CA ALA A 180 9.29 -3.06 -8.61
C ALA A 180 8.23 -2.90 -9.72
N LEU A 181 8.55 -3.26 -10.96
CA LEU A 181 7.61 -3.26 -12.07
C LEU A 181 6.44 -4.22 -11.83
N LEU A 182 6.72 -5.45 -11.39
CA LEU A 182 5.69 -6.44 -11.06
C LEU A 182 4.73 -5.92 -9.98
N GLU A 183 5.26 -5.44 -8.86
CA GLU A 183 4.47 -4.94 -7.73
C GLU A 183 3.64 -3.72 -8.12
N CYS A 184 4.29 -2.72 -8.73
CA CYS A 184 3.63 -1.49 -9.14
C CYS A 184 2.57 -1.76 -10.22
N HIS A 185 2.85 -2.67 -11.17
CA HIS A 185 1.88 -3.08 -12.17
C HIS A 185 0.61 -3.66 -11.53
N TYR A 186 0.72 -4.52 -10.52
CA TYR A 186 -0.46 -5.03 -9.83
C TYR A 186 -1.15 -4.02 -8.92
N CYS A 187 -0.43 -3.02 -8.40
CA CYS A 187 -1.08 -1.91 -7.71
C CYS A 187 -1.98 -1.09 -8.65
N VAL A 188 -1.51 -0.84 -9.87
CA VAL A 188 -2.25 -0.10 -10.92
C VAL A 188 -3.38 -0.94 -11.49
N HIS A 189 -3.07 -2.17 -11.91
CA HIS A 189 -3.98 -3.00 -12.72
C HIS A 189 -4.74 -4.05 -11.95
N GLY A 190 -4.42 -4.29 -10.68
CA GLY A 190 -5.01 -5.34 -9.85
C GLY A 190 -6.52 -5.18 -9.59
N ALA A 191 -7.18 -4.21 -10.23
CA ALA A 191 -8.62 -4.00 -10.12
C ALA A 191 -9.45 -5.24 -10.49
N PHE A 192 -8.97 -6.11 -11.39
CA PHE A 192 -9.61 -7.39 -11.66
C PHE A 192 -9.62 -8.36 -10.46
N LEU A 193 -8.71 -8.20 -9.50
CA LEU A 193 -8.71 -8.94 -8.22
C LEU A 193 -9.75 -8.39 -7.23
N ARG A 194 -10.25 -7.17 -7.48
CA ARG A 194 -11.19 -6.44 -6.61
C ARG A 194 -12.66 -6.80 -6.88
N GLY A 195 -12.96 -7.40 -8.02
CA GLY A 195 -14.32 -7.72 -8.49
C GLY A 195 -14.57 -7.27 -9.93
N ARG A 196 -15.53 -7.86 -10.63
CA ARG A 196 -15.80 -7.57 -12.07
C ARG A 196 -16.27 -6.13 -12.29
N ASP A 197 -17.06 -5.58 -11.37
CA ASP A 197 -17.64 -4.25 -11.50
C ASP A 197 -16.63 -3.14 -11.14
N ALA A 198 -15.74 -3.41 -10.18
CA ALA A 198 -14.66 -2.50 -9.78
C ALA A 198 -13.54 -2.39 -10.84
N ALA A 199 -13.30 -3.45 -11.62
CA ALA A 199 -12.33 -3.45 -12.71
C ALA A 199 -12.73 -2.52 -13.88
N ALA A 200 -14.03 -2.43 -14.17
CA ALA A 200 -14.56 -1.55 -15.22
C ALA A 200 -14.47 -0.07 -14.84
N GLN A 201 -14.82 0.28 -13.59
CA GLN A 201 -14.80 1.68 -13.12
C GLN A 201 -13.38 2.25 -13.01
N LEU A 202 -12.42 1.48 -12.52
CA LEU A 202 -11.02 1.91 -12.43
C LEU A 202 -10.31 1.99 -13.77
N TYR A 203 -10.70 1.19 -14.77
CA TYR A 203 -10.17 1.35 -16.13
C TYR A 203 -10.51 2.73 -16.69
N ASP A 204 -11.75 3.18 -16.49
CA ASP A 204 -12.19 4.53 -16.89
C ASP A 204 -11.53 5.64 -16.03
N GLU A 205 -11.24 5.41 -14.76
CA GLU A 205 -10.53 6.39 -13.91
C GLU A 205 -9.02 6.47 -14.18
N LEU A 206 -8.38 5.35 -14.55
CA LEU A 206 -6.94 5.26 -14.78
C LEU A 206 -6.54 5.57 -16.23
N TYR A 207 -7.44 5.30 -17.20
CA TYR A 207 -7.22 5.46 -18.63
C TYR A 207 -8.22 6.40 -19.33
N GLY A 208 -9.23 6.90 -18.61
CA GLY A 208 -10.00 8.07 -19.03
C GLY A 208 -9.21 9.37 -18.85
N ASP A 209 -9.62 10.41 -19.56
CA ASP A 209 -8.89 11.67 -19.65
C ASP A 209 -8.50 12.22 -18.27
N ILE A 210 -7.20 12.50 -18.11
CA ILE A 210 -6.56 12.97 -16.87
C ILE A 210 -7.03 14.42 -16.63
N GLY A 211 -8.21 14.58 -16.03
CA GLY A 211 -8.79 15.92 -15.81
C GLY A 211 -10.11 15.98 -15.06
N SER A 212 -10.79 14.85 -14.83
CA SER A 212 -11.91 14.83 -13.89
C SER A 212 -11.37 14.56 -12.49
N PRO A 213 -11.70 15.37 -11.47
CA PRO A 213 -11.47 14.94 -10.10
C PRO A 213 -12.25 13.64 -9.94
N GLY A 214 -11.52 12.52 -9.93
CA GLY A 214 -12.10 11.22 -9.63
C GLY A 214 -12.95 11.44 -8.40
N SER A 215 -14.24 11.15 -8.53
CA SER A 215 -15.18 11.30 -7.45
C SER A 215 -14.53 10.63 -6.25
N ALA A 216 -14.10 11.44 -5.28
CA ALA A 216 -13.87 10.94 -3.94
C ALA A 216 -15.09 10.08 -3.67
N ALA A 217 -14.88 8.78 -3.46
CA ALA A 217 -15.96 7.84 -3.23
C ALA A 217 -16.69 8.32 -1.97
N SER A 218 -17.66 9.19 -2.19
CA SER A 218 -18.63 9.64 -1.22
C SER A 218 -19.61 8.51 -1.13
N GLY A 219 -19.47 7.72 -0.08
CA GLY A 219 -20.39 6.65 0.21
C GLY A 219 -19.99 6.03 1.53
N ASP A 220 -20.56 6.59 2.59
CA ASP A 220 -20.93 5.95 3.86
C ASP A 220 -21.26 4.45 3.70
N ALA A 221 -20.26 3.62 3.42
CA ALA A 221 -20.34 2.20 3.69
C ALA A 221 -20.15 2.08 5.20
N ALA A 222 -21.21 2.40 5.95
CA ALA A 222 -21.25 2.24 7.39
C ALA A 222 -20.58 0.90 7.71
N LEU A 223 -19.47 0.94 8.45
CA LEU A 223 -18.75 -0.23 8.93
C LEU A 223 -19.73 -0.99 9.83
N ARG A 224 -20.57 -1.84 9.25
CA ARG A 224 -21.50 -2.67 10.00
C ARG A 224 -20.67 -3.75 10.68
N ASP A 225 -20.98 -3.99 11.95
CA ASP A 225 -20.50 -5.16 12.71
C ASP A 225 -18.97 -5.23 12.90
N GLY A 226 -18.35 -4.12 13.32
CA GLY A 226 -16.93 -4.09 13.70
C GLY A 226 -15.94 -4.30 12.55
N ALA A 227 -16.40 -4.26 11.29
CA ALA A 227 -15.55 -4.33 10.12
C ALA A 227 -14.58 -3.14 10.07
N VAL A 228 -13.33 -3.38 9.68
CA VAL A 228 -12.30 -2.32 9.55
C VAL A 228 -12.35 -1.68 8.16
N TRP A 229 -12.72 -2.45 7.13
CA TRP A 229 -12.84 -2.00 5.74
C TRP A 229 -14.24 -2.30 5.18
N PRO A 230 -14.68 -1.60 4.12
CA PRO A 230 -15.94 -1.88 3.43
C PRO A 230 -16.10 -3.35 3.03
N ALA A 231 -17.35 -3.80 2.98
CA ALA A 231 -17.69 -5.16 2.60
C ALA A 231 -17.24 -5.52 1.18
N HIS A 232 -16.93 -6.80 1.00
CA HIS A 232 -16.53 -7.37 -0.29
C HIS A 232 -17.74 -7.67 -1.16
N ASP A 233 -17.63 -7.43 -2.47
CA ASP A 233 -18.62 -7.91 -3.42
C ASP A 233 -18.47 -9.42 -3.69
N ALA A 234 -19.54 -10.05 -4.19
CA ALA A 234 -19.58 -11.49 -4.45
C ALA A 234 -18.62 -11.95 -5.57
N SER A 235 -18.11 -11.04 -6.39
CA SER A 235 -17.21 -11.31 -7.50
C SER A 235 -15.73 -11.19 -7.15
N SER A 236 -15.40 -10.51 -6.04
CA SER A 236 -14.05 -10.35 -5.50
C SER A 236 -13.42 -11.69 -5.07
N LEU A 237 -12.09 -11.73 -4.92
CA LEU A 237 -11.38 -12.92 -4.44
C LEU A 237 -11.93 -13.45 -3.11
N ILE A 238 -12.23 -12.55 -2.16
CA ILE A 238 -12.76 -12.93 -0.85
C ILE A 238 -14.23 -13.35 -0.96
N GLY A 239 -15.04 -12.65 -1.77
CA GLY A 239 -16.44 -13.05 -2.02
C GLY A 239 -16.57 -14.45 -2.64
N ARG A 240 -15.58 -14.87 -3.42
CA ARG A 240 -15.51 -16.19 -4.06
C ARG A 240 -14.71 -17.23 -3.29
N ALA A 241 -14.20 -16.91 -2.10
CA ALA A 241 -13.38 -17.84 -1.31
C ALA A 241 -14.13 -19.15 -0.96
N GLY A 242 -15.48 -19.12 -0.97
CA GLY A 242 -16.34 -20.28 -0.84
C GLY A 242 -16.05 -21.41 -1.85
N GLU A 243 -15.54 -21.07 -3.04
CA GLU A 243 -15.16 -22.03 -4.07
C GLU A 243 -13.95 -22.88 -3.65
N LEU A 244 -13.10 -22.38 -2.74
CA LEU A 244 -11.87 -23.04 -2.31
C LEU A 244 -12.06 -23.94 -1.08
N ARG A 245 -13.26 -23.97 -0.48
CA ARG A 245 -13.53 -24.66 0.80
C ARG A 245 -13.18 -26.15 0.83
N HIS A 246 -13.15 -26.79 -0.33
CA HIS A 246 -12.78 -28.18 -0.50
C HIS A 246 -11.27 -28.45 -0.42
N ILE A 247 -10.42 -27.42 -0.39
CA ILE A 247 -8.96 -27.51 -0.32
C ILE A 247 -8.52 -27.38 1.14
N PRO A 248 -7.78 -28.35 1.72
CA PRO A 248 -7.17 -28.15 3.03
C PRO A 248 -6.17 -26.98 2.97
N ALA A 249 -6.35 -25.97 3.83
CA ALA A 249 -5.53 -24.76 3.77
C ALA A 249 -5.14 -24.19 5.14
N ILE A 250 -3.92 -23.65 5.20
CA ILE A 250 -3.40 -22.90 6.36
C ILE A 250 -2.88 -21.56 5.83
N ALA A 251 -3.23 -20.46 6.49
CA ALA A 251 -2.67 -19.12 6.27
C ALA A 251 -1.80 -18.73 7.46
N VAL A 252 -0.53 -18.38 7.22
CA VAL A 252 0.41 -17.85 8.22
C VAL A 252 0.61 -16.37 7.94
N HIS A 253 0.31 -15.51 8.92
CA HIS A 253 0.31 -14.06 8.71
C HIS A 253 0.81 -13.32 9.95
N GLY A 254 1.74 -12.37 9.76
CA GLY A 254 2.28 -11.58 10.88
C GLY A 254 1.29 -10.57 11.41
N GLN A 255 1.15 -10.44 12.73
CA GLN A 255 0.23 -9.49 13.36
C GLN A 255 0.57 -8.03 13.04
N MET A 256 1.82 -7.72 12.74
CA MET A 256 2.31 -6.37 12.43
C MET A 256 2.73 -6.23 10.97
N ASP A 257 2.17 -7.05 10.07
CA ASP A 257 2.41 -6.94 8.63
C ASP A 257 1.83 -5.63 8.08
N LEU A 258 2.71 -4.67 7.75
CA LEU A 258 2.33 -3.39 7.18
C LEU A 258 2.18 -3.42 5.66
N VAL A 259 2.72 -4.45 5.00
CA VAL A 259 2.65 -4.62 3.54
C VAL A 259 1.30 -5.24 3.17
N CYS A 260 0.92 -6.28 3.88
CA CYS A 260 -0.34 -6.98 3.74
C CYS A 260 -1.09 -6.92 5.08
N PRO A 261 -1.94 -5.90 5.32
CA PRO A 261 -2.62 -5.75 6.60
C PRO A 261 -3.36 -7.02 7.05
N PRO A 262 -3.23 -7.47 8.31
CA PRO A 262 -3.80 -8.74 8.78
C PRO A 262 -5.32 -8.86 8.64
N VAL A 263 -6.02 -7.73 8.54
CA VAL A 263 -7.47 -7.69 8.28
C VAL A 263 -7.82 -8.44 6.99
N THR A 264 -6.98 -8.42 5.95
CA THR A 264 -7.26 -9.20 4.72
C THR A 264 -7.23 -10.70 4.98
N ALA A 265 -6.26 -11.19 5.73
CA ALA A 265 -6.18 -12.61 6.09
C ALA A 265 -7.38 -13.03 6.96
N TYR A 266 -7.81 -12.14 7.86
CA TYR A 266 -9.00 -12.37 8.69
C TYR A 266 -10.30 -12.37 7.88
N ASP A 267 -10.47 -11.42 6.96
CA ASP A 267 -11.61 -11.38 6.03
C ASP A 267 -11.69 -12.65 5.17
N LEU A 268 -10.54 -13.11 4.66
CA LEU A 268 -10.46 -14.37 3.91
C LEU A 268 -10.87 -15.56 4.77
N HIS A 269 -10.39 -15.65 6.01
CA HIS A 269 -10.79 -16.71 6.95
C HIS A 269 -12.29 -16.68 7.28
N ARG A 270 -12.90 -15.50 7.39
CA ARG A 270 -14.36 -15.38 7.57
C ARG A 270 -15.15 -15.89 6.37
N ALA A 271 -14.67 -15.62 5.15
CA ALA A 271 -15.29 -16.10 3.91
C ALA A 271 -14.99 -17.58 3.61
N TRP A 272 -13.92 -18.11 4.18
CA TRP A 272 -13.48 -19.50 4.06
C TRP A 272 -13.21 -20.11 5.45
N PRO A 273 -14.26 -20.57 6.16
CA PRO A 273 -14.14 -21.01 7.55
C PRO A 273 -13.20 -22.22 7.78
N GLU A 274 -12.99 -23.06 6.76
CA GLU A 274 -12.06 -24.20 6.81
C GLU A 274 -10.59 -23.78 6.70
N LEU A 275 -10.28 -22.56 6.24
CA LEU A 275 -8.92 -22.04 6.22
C LEU A 275 -8.43 -21.85 7.65
N GLN A 276 -7.39 -22.57 8.08
CA GLN A 276 -6.79 -22.30 9.39
C GLN A 276 -5.95 -21.01 9.31
N LEU A 277 -6.36 -19.95 10.01
CA LEU A 277 -5.57 -18.73 10.12
C LEU A 277 -4.66 -18.77 11.36
N ARG A 278 -3.35 -18.62 11.15
CA ARG A 278 -2.32 -18.45 12.18
C ARG A 278 -1.80 -17.02 12.15
N LEU A 279 -2.33 -16.19 13.05
CA LEU A 279 -1.81 -14.84 13.28
C LEU A 279 -0.61 -14.91 14.23
N VAL A 280 0.58 -14.61 13.71
CA VAL A 280 1.84 -14.73 14.45
C VAL A 280 2.10 -13.45 15.24
N PRO A 281 2.09 -13.50 16.59
CA PRO A 281 2.26 -12.31 17.41
C PRO A 281 3.63 -11.67 17.21
N ASN A 282 3.70 -10.34 17.25
CA ASN A 282 4.93 -9.55 17.11
C ASN A 282 5.74 -9.80 15.81
N ALA A 283 5.16 -10.46 14.81
CA ALA A 283 5.82 -10.72 13.53
C ALA A 283 5.34 -9.76 12.44
N GLY A 284 6.25 -9.41 11.52
CA GLY A 284 5.97 -8.57 10.34
C GLY A 284 5.66 -9.37 9.07
N HIS A 285 5.94 -8.78 7.92
CA HIS A 285 5.67 -9.38 6.60
C HIS A 285 6.67 -10.49 6.21
N SER A 286 7.92 -10.34 6.62
CA SER A 286 9.02 -11.15 6.09
C SER A 286 8.87 -12.64 6.45
N MET A 287 9.02 -13.52 5.45
CA MET A 287 9.15 -14.96 5.71
C MET A 287 10.37 -15.31 6.54
N TYR A 288 11.39 -14.45 6.53
CA TYR A 288 12.62 -14.67 7.30
C TYR A 288 12.51 -14.19 8.75
N ASP A 289 11.35 -13.66 9.15
CA ASP A 289 11.04 -13.53 10.57
C ASP A 289 11.06 -14.93 11.22
N PRO A 290 11.83 -15.16 12.30
CA PRO A 290 11.94 -16.49 12.91
C PRO A 290 10.59 -17.09 13.33
N ALA A 291 9.65 -16.26 13.80
CA ALA A 291 8.33 -16.74 14.24
C ALA A 291 7.47 -17.12 13.02
N ILE A 292 7.53 -16.34 11.94
CA ILE A 292 6.88 -16.71 10.67
C ILE A 292 7.51 -17.98 10.10
N THR A 293 8.84 -18.08 10.08
CA THR A 293 9.56 -19.26 9.58
C THR A 293 9.12 -20.52 10.33
N HIS A 294 9.07 -20.46 11.66
CA HIS A 294 8.60 -21.56 12.49
C HIS A 294 7.19 -22.01 12.07
N GLU A 295 6.25 -21.07 12.00
CA GLU A 295 4.86 -21.40 11.65
C GLU A 295 4.69 -21.93 10.23
N LEU A 296 5.50 -21.46 9.27
CA LEU A 296 5.51 -21.99 7.91
C LEU A 296 5.99 -23.45 7.87
N VAL A 297 7.02 -23.79 8.64
CA VAL A 297 7.54 -25.17 8.74
C VAL A 297 6.49 -26.08 9.39
N GLU A 298 5.90 -25.66 10.50
CA GLU A 298 4.83 -26.40 11.19
C GLU A 298 3.60 -26.60 10.30
N ALA A 299 3.17 -25.55 9.59
CA ALA A 299 2.05 -25.63 8.66
C ALA A 299 2.35 -26.56 7.48
N THR A 300 3.59 -26.56 6.97
CA THR A 300 4.02 -27.48 5.91
C THR A 300 3.96 -28.94 6.40
N GLY A 301 4.47 -29.22 7.61
CA GLY A 301 4.38 -30.55 8.22
C GLY A 301 2.93 -31.01 8.43
N ALA A 302 2.07 -30.12 8.94
CA ALA A 302 0.66 -30.43 9.17
C ALA A 302 -0.09 -30.73 7.86
N LEU A 303 0.14 -29.96 6.79
CA LEU A 303 -0.46 -30.22 5.49
C LEU A 303 0.08 -31.50 4.84
N HIS A 304 1.37 -31.79 5.01
CA HIS A 304 1.97 -33.02 4.49
C HIS A 304 1.34 -34.27 5.10
N ALA A 305 0.98 -34.23 6.39
CA ALA A 305 0.33 -35.34 7.10
C ALA A 305 -1.12 -35.62 6.65
N LEU A 306 -1.71 -34.77 5.80
CA LEU A 306 -3.05 -34.97 5.22
C LEU A 306 -3.01 -35.69 3.86
N CYS A 307 -1.82 -35.88 3.28
CA CYS A 307 -1.58 -36.57 2.01
C CYS A 307 -1.28 -38.05 2.25
#